data_AF-A0A6J4LKB0-F1
#
_entry.id   AF-A0A6J4LKB0-F1
#
_cell.length_a   1.000
_cell.length_b   1.000
_cell.length_c   1.000
_cell.angle_alpha   90.00
_cell.angle_beta   90.00
_cell.angle_gamma   90.00
#
_symmetry.space_group_name_H-M   'P 1'
#
loop_
_entity.id
_entity.type
_entity.pdbx_description
1 polymer ?
#
loop_
_entity_poly.entity_id
_entity_poly.type
_entity_poly.pdbx_seq_one_letter_code
_entity_poly.pdbx_strand_id
1 'polypeptide(L)'
;MAETDPIQLLTRFRTALNRAVHANAIAETRHLLAQPIPREVLAVPAIHAQVRRLRGNTFTRLGDLDAAHAEYSAGFAEVPYSVRGDYLLDWAMTSVTPLFRPGPAEAKRASCLRGIHTLEAANDQAGYAAEGPYLRGSVASVRAFLHVYLAQPGAAQEQLRAIDLPALPPGSQGDPSLASFYSQMPKAFIAALELRSADAVERLCGGLLTKGEAARLDADALTPGGTFAAMVLLRTDTPKFLSSLAGFVHHAPALAPAFPVLRQLNQRLHGVLDPARIATFVDSACRA
;
A
#
# COMPACT_ATOMS: atom_id res chain seq x y z
N MET A 1 11.82 -16.76 38.45
CA MET A 1 10.75 -16.21 37.59
C MET A 1 11.06 -16.68 36.18
N ALA A 2 10.11 -17.28 35.46
CA ALA A 2 10.37 -17.72 34.09
C ALA A 2 10.59 -16.47 33.22
N GLU A 3 11.78 -16.32 32.65
CA GLU A 3 12.04 -15.34 31.58
C GLU A 3 11.03 -15.62 30.47
N THR A 4 10.09 -14.70 30.28
CA THR A 4 9.10 -14.85 29.22
C THR A 4 9.76 -14.46 27.90
N ASP A 5 9.83 -15.39 26.97
CA ASP A 5 10.37 -15.18 25.62
C ASP A 5 9.76 -13.92 24.97
N PRO A 6 10.59 -12.91 24.60
CA PRO A 6 10.14 -11.68 23.93
C PRO A 6 9.27 -11.91 22.69
N ILE A 7 9.47 -13.01 21.96
CA ILE A 7 8.65 -13.37 20.78
C ILE A 7 7.24 -13.77 21.21
N GLN A 8 7.11 -14.50 22.32
CA GLN A 8 5.81 -14.84 22.88
C GLN A 8 5.07 -13.59 23.37
N LEU A 9 5.78 -12.65 23.99
CA LEU A 9 5.21 -11.36 24.43
C LEU A 9 4.69 -10.56 23.23
N LEU A 10 5.49 -10.41 22.17
CA LEU A 10 5.07 -9.78 20.91
C LEU A 10 3.83 -10.46 20.32
N THR A 11 3.83 -11.80 20.27
CA THR A 11 2.72 -12.58 19.70
C THR A 11 1.43 -12.40 20.47
N ARG A 12 1.49 -12.41 21.81
CA ARG A 12 0.33 -12.16 22.68
C ARG A 12 -0.19 -10.74 22.50
N PHE A 13 0.70 -9.75 22.51
CA PHE A 13 0.34 -8.34 22.32
C PHE A 13 -0.34 -8.12 20.97
N ARG A 14 0.24 -8.62 19.88
CA ARG A 14 -0.34 -8.58 18.53
C ARG A 14 -1.73 -9.23 18.47
N THR A 15 -1.89 -10.39 19.11
CA THR A 15 -3.16 -11.12 19.12
C THR A 15 -4.24 -10.33 19.87
N ALA A 16 -3.91 -9.77 21.04
CA ALA A 16 -4.82 -8.95 21.82
C ALA A 16 -5.24 -7.68 21.06
N LEU A 17 -4.27 -6.95 20.48
CA LEU A 17 -4.55 -5.76 19.67
C LEU A 17 -5.45 -6.09 18.47
N ASN A 18 -5.12 -7.12 17.70
CA ASN A 18 -5.93 -7.50 16.54
C ASN A 18 -7.36 -7.86 16.96
N ARG A 19 -7.53 -8.61 18.06
CA ARG A 19 -8.86 -8.95 18.58
C ARG A 19 -9.66 -7.70 18.96
N ALA A 20 -9.07 -6.78 19.72
CA ALA A 20 -9.74 -5.55 20.15
C ALA A 20 -10.12 -4.65 18.96
N VAL A 21 -9.22 -4.52 17.97
CA VAL A 21 -9.49 -3.76 16.73
C VAL A 21 -10.60 -4.41 15.92
N HIS A 22 -10.58 -5.73 15.73
CA HIS A 22 -11.63 -6.44 14.99
C HIS A 22 -12.99 -6.41 15.69
N ALA A 23 -13.01 -6.41 17.02
CA ALA A 23 -14.23 -6.25 17.80
C ALA A 23 -14.72 -4.79 17.86
N ASN A 24 -14.03 -3.84 17.23
CA ASN A 24 -14.27 -2.40 17.34
C ASN A 24 -14.29 -1.90 18.81
N ALA A 25 -13.53 -2.56 19.69
CA ALA A 25 -13.43 -2.24 21.11
C ALA A 25 -12.42 -1.09 21.31
N ILE A 26 -12.83 0.15 21.00
CA ILE A 26 -11.95 1.33 21.01
C ILE A 26 -11.31 1.56 22.38
N ALA A 27 -12.08 1.45 23.46
CA ALA A 27 -11.57 1.65 24.82
C ALA A 27 -10.52 0.60 25.20
N GLU A 28 -10.76 -0.67 24.87
CA GLU A 28 -9.81 -1.76 25.09
C GLU A 28 -8.55 -1.58 24.24
N THR A 29 -8.71 -1.19 22.97
CA THR A 29 -7.58 -0.91 22.07
C THR A 29 -6.70 0.21 22.65
N ARG A 30 -7.31 1.32 23.11
CA ARG A 30 -6.58 2.42 23.75
C ARG A 30 -5.91 1.99 25.06
N HIS A 31 -6.56 1.15 25.86
CA HIS A 31 -5.98 0.60 27.08
C HIS A 31 -4.74 -0.25 26.76
N LEU A 32 -4.82 -1.17 25.79
CA LEU A 32 -3.68 -1.98 25.34
C LEU A 32 -2.53 -1.11 24.81
N LEU A 33 -2.85 -0.07 24.04
CA LEU A 33 -1.85 0.87 23.54
C LEU A 33 -1.22 1.73 24.63
N ALA A 34 -1.86 1.92 25.78
CA ALA A 34 -1.29 2.69 26.89
C ALA A 34 -0.35 1.84 27.78
N GLN A 35 -0.37 0.52 27.65
CA GLN A 35 0.48 -0.36 28.45
C GLN A 35 1.96 -0.13 28.12
N PRO A 36 2.83 -0.10 29.15
CA PRO A 36 4.27 0.00 28.92
C PRO A 36 4.78 -1.24 28.18
N ILE A 37 5.76 -1.04 27.30
CA ILE A 37 6.44 -2.16 26.63
C ILE A 37 7.24 -2.94 27.69
N PRO A 38 7.09 -4.26 27.80
CA PRO A 38 7.82 -5.08 28.77
C PRO A 38 9.34 -4.94 28.63
N ARG A 39 10.08 -5.02 29.75
CA ARG A 39 11.54 -4.85 29.77
C ARG A 39 12.26 -5.89 28.91
N GLU A 40 11.71 -7.10 28.85
CA GLU A 40 12.21 -8.22 28.05
C GLU A 40 12.15 -7.91 26.55
N VAL A 41 11.14 -7.14 26.12
CA VAL A 41 11.02 -6.67 24.74
C VAL A 41 12.00 -5.51 24.49
N LEU A 42 12.13 -4.57 25.43
CA LEU A 42 13.10 -3.46 25.32
C LEU A 42 14.55 -3.96 25.20
N ALA A 43 14.86 -5.12 25.79
CA ALA A 43 16.18 -5.74 25.69
C ALA A 43 16.50 -6.32 24.31
N VAL A 44 15.50 -6.44 23.41
CA VAL A 44 15.67 -6.98 22.05
C VAL A 44 15.22 -5.93 21.01
N PRO A 45 16.13 -5.07 20.52
CA PRO A 45 15.79 -3.92 19.66
C PRO A 45 14.92 -4.26 18.44
N ALA A 46 15.20 -5.39 17.77
CA ALA A 46 14.41 -5.79 16.61
C ALA A 46 12.94 -6.11 16.96
N ILE A 47 12.68 -6.70 18.14
CA ILE A 47 11.32 -7.01 18.61
C ILE A 47 10.65 -5.73 19.13
N HIS A 48 11.41 -4.87 19.81
CA HIS A 48 10.93 -3.57 20.26
C HIS A 48 10.46 -2.69 19.09
N ALA A 49 11.26 -2.57 18.02
CA ALA A 49 10.87 -1.89 16.79
C ALA A 49 9.57 -2.46 16.17
N GLN A 50 9.37 -3.78 16.22
CA GLN A 50 8.13 -4.41 15.74
C GLN A 50 6.92 -4.08 16.62
N VAL A 51 7.06 -4.05 17.95
CA VAL A 51 6.00 -3.59 18.85
C VAL A 51 5.64 -2.14 18.56
N ARG A 52 6.64 -1.26 18.38
CA ARG A 52 6.45 0.15 17.99
C ARG A 52 5.69 0.27 16.66
N ARG A 53 6.09 -0.49 15.64
CA ARG A 53 5.39 -0.56 14.34
C ARG A 53 3.92 -1.00 14.50
N LEU A 54 3.64 -2.02 15.30
CA LEU A 54 2.27 -2.47 15.58
C LEU A 54 1.43 -1.38 16.27
N ARG A 55 1.99 -0.69 17.25
CA ARG A 55 1.31 0.43 17.93
C ARG A 55 1.05 1.58 16.96
N GLY A 56 2.06 1.97 16.18
CA GLY A 56 1.93 3.01 15.15
C GLY A 56 0.83 2.72 14.13
N ASN A 57 0.77 1.48 13.64
CA ASN A 57 -0.31 1.03 12.77
C ASN A 57 -1.69 1.07 13.43
N THR A 58 -1.78 0.73 14.71
CA THR A 58 -3.05 0.75 15.44
C THR A 58 -3.52 2.18 15.69
N PHE A 59 -2.63 3.09 16.09
CA PHE A 59 -2.94 4.52 16.23
C PHE A 59 -3.40 5.14 14.90
N THR A 60 -2.77 4.77 13.79
CA THR A 60 -3.20 5.18 12.44
C THR A 60 -4.65 4.76 12.16
N ARG A 61 -5.01 3.51 12.49
CA ARG A 61 -6.39 3.03 12.34
C ARG A 61 -7.37 3.83 13.19
N LEU A 62 -7.00 4.17 14.42
CA LEU A 62 -7.78 5.04 15.31
C LEU A 62 -7.84 6.51 14.88
N GLY A 63 -7.00 6.93 13.91
CA GLY A 63 -6.91 8.32 13.45
C GLY A 63 -6.01 9.22 14.29
N ASP A 64 -5.26 8.66 15.24
CA ASP A 64 -4.29 9.39 16.05
C ASP A 64 -2.92 9.40 15.36
N LEU A 65 -2.76 10.31 14.40
CA LEU A 65 -1.60 10.33 13.51
C LEU A 65 -0.31 10.79 14.21
N ASP A 66 -0.42 11.63 15.24
CA ASP A 66 0.74 12.10 15.98
C ASP A 66 1.27 11.01 16.91
N ALA A 67 0.39 10.29 17.62
CA ALA A 67 0.79 9.10 18.37
C ALA A 67 1.38 8.02 17.43
N ALA A 68 0.78 7.83 16.25
CA ALA A 68 1.31 6.91 15.25
C ALA A 68 2.74 7.29 14.84
N HIS A 69 2.95 8.56 14.51
CA HIS A 69 4.26 9.06 14.09
C HIS A 69 5.29 8.96 15.21
N ALA A 70 4.92 9.23 16.47
CA ALA A 70 5.80 9.09 17.62
C ALA A 70 6.25 7.63 17.82
N GLU A 71 5.35 6.66 17.69
CA GLU A 71 5.69 5.24 17.80
C GLU A 71 6.65 4.80 16.68
N TYR A 72 6.37 5.18 15.43
CA TYR A 72 7.25 4.87 14.30
C TYR A 72 8.64 5.51 14.44
N SER A 73 8.70 6.79 14.81
CA SER A 73 9.96 7.51 15.02
C SER A 73 10.81 6.85 16.10
N ALA A 74 10.19 6.51 17.24
CA ALA A 74 10.88 5.83 18.34
C ALA A 74 11.40 4.44 17.93
N GLY A 75 10.64 3.68 17.14
CA GLY A 75 11.06 2.35 16.69
C GLY A 75 12.14 2.39 15.62
N PHE A 76 12.17 3.41 14.75
CA PHE A 76 13.06 3.46 13.59
C PHE A 76 14.55 3.35 13.94
N ALA A 77 14.99 3.95 15.05
CA ALA A 77 16.38 3.90 15.50
C ALA A 77 16.90 2.48 15.72
N GLU A 78 16.00 1.55 16.06
CA GLU A 78 16.30 0.17 16.43
C GLU A 78 16.10 -0.80 15.25
N VAL A 79 15.58 -0.31 14.11
CA VAL A 79 15.29 -1.13 12.93
C VAL A 79 16.60 -1.55 12.26
N PRO A 80 16.82 -2.87 12.05
CA PRO A 80 17.97 -3.36 11.29
C PRO A 80 17.99 -2.78 9.89
N TYR A 81 19.19 -2.49 9.40
CA TYR A 81 19.38 -1.79 8.13
C TYR A 81 18.70 -2.47 6.93
N SER A 82 18.68 -3.80 6.92
CA SER A 82 18.12 -4.64 5.85
C SER A 82 16.60 -4.58 5.70
N VAL A 83 15.90 -3.96 6.66
CA VAL A 83 14.42 -3.87 6.66
C VAL A 83 13.92 -2.44 6.91
N ARG A 84 14.82 -1.44 6.83
CA ARG A 84 14.47 -0.04 7.07
C ARG A 84 13.58 0.52 5.97
N GLY A 85 13.78 0.12 4.72
CA GLY A 85 12.94 0.56 3.60
C GLY A 85 11.49 0.13 3.78
N ASP A 86 11.22 -1.14 4.11
CA ASP A 86 9.85 -1.60 4.41
C ASP A 86 9.25 -0.88 5.62
N TYR A 87 10.05 -0.61 6.66
CA TYR A 87 9.59 0.13 7.83
C TYR A 87 9.18 1.58 7.48
N LEU A 88 10.00 2.28 6.69
CA LEU A 88 9.72 3.65 6.24
C LEU A 88 8.53 3.70 5.28
N LEU A 89 8.37 2.68 4.43
CA LEU A 89 7.19 2.54 3.57
C LEU A 89 5.91 2.37 4.41
N ASP A 90 5.92 1.50 5.43
CA ASP A 90 4.79 1.32 6.34
C ASP A 90 4.49 2.60 7.14
N TRP A 91 5.53 3.31 7.58
CA TRP A 91 5.37 4.61 8.23
C TRP A 91 4.76 5.64 7.29
N ALA A 92 5.22 5.74 6.04
CA ALA A 92 4.64 6.67 5.08
C ALA A 92 3.15 6.37 4.80
N MET A 93 2.72 5.11 4.93
CA MET A 93 1.31 4.75 4.79
C MET A 93 0.41 5.35 5.88
N THR A 94 0.97 5.75 7.04
CA THR A 94 0.21 6.54 8.03
C THR A 94 -0.20 7.90 7.48
N SER A 95 0.59 8.45 6.57
CA SER A 95 0.33 9.73 5.90
C SER A 95 -0.64 9.62 4.72
N VAL A 96 -0.86 8.41 4.19
CA VAL A 96 -1.82 8.17 3.09
C VAL A 96 -3.23 7.94 3.64
N THR A 97 -3.36 7.26 4.79
CA THR A 97 -4.65 6.92 5.42
C THR A 97 -5.61 8.11 5.59
N PRO A 98 -5.17 9.32 6.00
CA PRO A 98 -6.05 10.47 6.20
C PRO A 98 -6.67 11.00 4.91
N LEU A 99 -6.06 10.72 3.75
CA LEU A 99 -6.53 11.23 2.46
C LEU A 99 -7.91 10.67 2.10
N PHE A 100 -8.18 9.44 2.55
CA PHE A 100 -9.46 8.74 2.35
C PHE A 100 -10.53 9.05 3.39
N ARG A 101 -10.21 9.89 4.40
CA ARG A 101 -11.16 10.28 5.45
C ARG A 101 -11.69 11.69 5.18
N PRO A 102 -12.92 12.03 5.62
CA PRO A 102 -13.35 13.42 5.65
C PRO A 102 -12.40 14.28 6.50
N GLY A 103 -12.09 15.49 6.03
CA GLY A 103 -11.18 16.38 6.74
C GLY A 103 -10.75 17.58 5.90
N PRO A 104 -10.18 18.62 6.53
CA PRO A 104 -9.76 19.83 5.85
C PRO A 104 -8.62 19.56 4.87
N ALA A 105 -8.65 20.22 3.72
CA ALA A 105 -7.66 20.05 2.65
C ALA A 105 -6.23 20.35 3.12
N GLU A 106 -6.05 21.33 4.01
CA GLU A 106 -4.75 21.69 4.57
C GLU A 106 -4.13 20.56 5.40
N ALA A 107 -4.92 19.90 6.25
CA ALA A 107 -4.44 18.76 7.04
C ALA A 107 -4.05 17.59 6.13
N LYS A 108 -4.84 17.33 5.07
CA LYS A 108 -4.51 16.32 4.06
C LYS A 108 -3.22 16.65 3.31
N ARG A 109 -3.03 17.91 2.93
CA ARG A 109 -1.79 18.42 2.32
C ARG A 109 -0.59 18.22 3.24
N ALA A 110 -0.70 18.60 4.51
CA ALA A 110 0.37 18.40 5.50
C ALA A 110 0.71 16.91 5.67
N SER A 111 -0.31 16.05 5.67
CA SER A 111 -0.15 14.59 5.70
C SER A 111 0.65 14.09 4.50
N CYS A 112 0.32 14.54 3.28
CA CYS A 112 1.07 14.18 2.07
C CYS A 112 2.54 14.60 2.14
N LEU A 113 2.81 15.84 2.56
CA LEU A 113 4.19 16.34 2.69
C LEU A 113 5.00 15.51 3.69
N ARG A 114 4.39 15.14 4.82
CA ARG A 114 5.01 14.24 5.80
C ARG A 114 5.32 12.87 5.19
N GLY A 115 4.39 12.31 4.42
CA GLY A 115 4.58 11.02 3.74
C GLY A 115 5.71 11.05 2.71
N ILE A 116 5.80 12.11 1.92
CA ILE A 116 6.89 12.31 0.95
C ILE A 116 8.24 12.37 1.68
N HIS A 117 8.34 13.19 2.73
CA HIS A 117 9.58 13.33 3.51
C HIS A 117 10.03 11.99 4.13
N THR A 118 9.10 11.20 4.68
CA THR A 118 9.40 9.86 5.20
C THR A 118 9.94 8.93 4.11
N LEU A 119 9.40 9.00 2.89
CA LEU A 119 9.84 8.18 1.76
C LEU A 119 11.15 8.66 1.14
N GLU A 120 11.44 9.96 1.17
CA GLU A 120 12.73 10.51 0.76
C GLU A 120 13.84 10.01 1.68
N ALA A 121 13.60 9.98 2.99
CA ALA A 121 14.51 9.37 3.94
C ALA A 121 14.78 7.88 3.63
N ALA A 122 13.86 7.16 2.98
CA ALA A 122 14.08 5.78 2.55
C ALA A 122 15.06 5.68 1.39
N ASN A 123 15.00 6.59 0.42
CA ASN A 123 15.94 6.64 -0.71
C ASN A 123 17.38 6.92 -0.27
N ASP A 124 17.56 7.71 0.79
CA ASP A 124 18.88 8.13 1.28
C ASP A 124 19.57 7.06 2.14
N GLN A 125 18.87 5.99 2.53
CA GLN A 125 19.51 4.86 3.20
C GLN A 125 20.22 3.98 2.15
N ALA A 126 21.56 3.88 2.20
CA ALA A 126 22.36 2.96 1.36
C ALA A 126 21.89 1.48 1.30
N GLY A 127 21.01 1.03 2.20
CA GLY A 127 20.39 -0.31 2.20
C GLY A 127 19.21 -0.44 1.25
N TYR A 128 18.56 0.67 0.91
CA TYR A 128 17.41 0.70 0.03
C TYR A 128 17.75 0.25 -1.41
N ALA A 129 18.95 0.54 -1.88
CA ALA A 129 19.44 0.02 -3.15
C ALA A 129 19.54 -1.52 -3.14
N ALA A 130 19.82 -2.12 -1.98
CA ALA A 130 19.90 -3.57 -1.78
C ALA A 130 18.53 -4.24 -1.55
N GLU A 131 17.50 -3.50 -1.14
CA GLU A 131 16.14 -4.03 -0.88
C GLU A 131 15.34 -4.38 -2.17
N GLY A 132 15.98 -4.30 -3.32
CA GLY A 132 15.48 -4.85 -4.59
C GLY A 132 14.47 -3.97 -5.32
N PRO A 133 14.16 -4.30 -6.59
CA PRO A 133 13.36 -3.44 -7.47
C PRO A 133 11.91 -3.27 -7.03
N TYR A 134 11.31 -4.28 -6.37
CA TYR A 134 9.90 -4.23 -5.97
C TYR A 134 9.63 -3.28 -4.80
N LEU A 135 10.54 -3.20 -3.82
CA LEU A 135 10.41 -2.18 -2.78
C LEU A 135 10.62 -0.79 -3.36
N ARG A 136 11.59 -0.63 -4.27
CA ARG A 136 11.81 0.66 -4.94
C ARG A 136 10.58 1.12 -5.70
N GLY A 137 9.99 0.21 -6.47
CA GLY A 137 8.72 0.45 -7.15
C GLY A 137 7.58 0.80 -6.19
N SER A 138 7.53 0.17 -5.01
CA SER A 138 6.51 0.47 -3.98
C SER A 138 6.62 1.89 -3.43
N VAL A 139 7.84 2.32 -3.08
CA VAL A 139 8.10 3.69 -2.61
C VAL A 139 7.78 4.71 -3.69
N ALA A 140 8.26 4.50 -4.92
CA ALA A 140 7.97 5.37 -6.05
C ALA A 140 6.46 5.43 -6.35
N SER A 141 5.74 4.32 -6.20
CA SER A 141 4.27 4.26 -6.36
C SER A 141 3.55 5.16 -5.36
N VAL A 142 3.95 5.10 -4.08
CA VAL A 142 3.35 5.94 -3.04
C VAL A 142 3.71 7.41 -3.27
N ARG A 143 4.96 7.73 -3.60
CA ARG A 143 5.38 9.13 -3.88
C ARG A 143 4.63 9.70 -5.08
N ALA A 144 4.53 8.97 -6.19
CA ALA A 144 3.78 9.39 -7.37
C ALA A 144 2.34 9.80 -7.02
N PHE A 145 1.66 8.96 -6.23
CA PHE A 145 0.30 9.24 -5.77
C PHE A 145 0.23 10.49 -4.87
N LEU A 146 1.14 10.63 -3.91
CA LEU A 146 1.18 11.82 -3.04
C LEU A 146 1.44 13.10 -3.83
N HIS A 147 2.31 13.07 -4.84
CA HIS A 147 2.56 14.23 -5.71
C HIS A 147 1.36 14.57 -6.58
N VAL A 148 0.64 13.59 -7.13
CA VAL A 148 -0.63 13.84 -7.85
C VAL A 148 -1.65 14.50 -6.91
N TYR A 149 -1.78 14.00 -5.68
CA TYR A 149 -2.67 14.60 -4.68
C TYR A 149 -2.33 16.06 -4.39
N LEU A 150 -1.04 16.40 -4.38
CA LEU A 150 -0.54 17.77 -4.17
C LEU A 150 -0.59 18.65 -5.43
N ALA A 151 -1.18 18.17 -6.54
CA ALA A 151 -1.18 18.83 -7.84
C ALA A 151 0.24 19.15 -8.35
N GLN A 152 1.18 18.22 -8.16
CA GLN A 152 2.58 18.29 -8.61
C GLN A 152 2.86 17.27 -9.72
N PRO A 153 2.32 17.46 -10.94
CA PRO A 153 2.37 16.44 -11.99
C PRO A 153 3.78 16.12 -12.48
N GLY A 154 4.69 17.10 -12.53
CA GLY A 154 6.08 16.88 -12.94
C GLY A 154 6.82 15.93 -12.00
N ALA A 155 6.70 16.16 -10.68
CA ALA A 155 7.29 15.29 -9.67
C ALA A 155 6.66 13.89 -9.69
N ALA A 156 5.33 13.81 -9.83
CA ALA A 156 4.64 12.53 -9.95
C ALA A 156 5.12 11.71 -11.17
N GLN A 157 5.31 12.37 -12.32
CA GLN A 157 5.79 11.72 -13.53
C GLN A 157 7.23 11.24 -13.40
N GLU A 158 8.09 11.98 -12.70
CA GLU A 158 9.45 11.55 -12.38
C GLU A 158 9.45 10.27 -11.53
N GLN A 159 8.60 10.21 -10.50
CA GLN A 159 8.46 9.01 -9.67
C GLN A 159 7.96 7.81 -10.49
N LEU A 160 6.97 7.99 -11.38
CA LEU A 160 6.51 6.92 -12.27
C LEU A 160 7.58 6.47 -13.27
N ARG A 161 8.46 7.39 -13.71
CA ARG A 161 9.62 7.04 -14.55
C ARG A 161 10.65 6.19 -13.81
N ALA A 162 10.82 6.40 -12.51
CA ALA A 162 11.73 5.64 -11.67
C ALA A 162 11.24 4.21 -11.35
N ILE A 163 9.98 3.87 -11.67
CA ILE A 163 9.46 2.51 -11.51
C ILE A 163 9.99 1.65 -12.66
N ASP A 164 11.12 1.00 -12.42
CA ASP A 164 11.71 -0.02 -13.29
C ASP A 164 11.58 -1.39 -12.62
N LEU A 165 10.64 -2.18 -13.13
CA LEU A 165 10.24 -3.46 -12.55
C LEU A 165 10.57 -4.61 -13.49
N PRO A 166 11.35 -5.61 -13.04
CA PRO A 166 11.53 -6.82 -13.83
C PRO A 166 10.20 -7.58 -13.90
N ALA A 167 9.99 -8.27 -15.02
CA ALA A 167 8.85 -9.16 -15.20
C ALA A 167 8.79 -10.20 -14.07
N LEU A 168 7.60 -10.42 -13.52
CA LEU A 168 7.41 -11.36 -12.42
C LEU A 168 7.64 -12.82 -12.89
N PRO A 169 8.33 -13.64 -12.08
CA PRO A 169 8.40 -15.08 -12.30
C PRO A 169 7.00 -15.73 -12.32
N PRO A 170 6.81 -16.83 -13.07
CA PRO A 170 5.60 -17.64 -12.96
C PRO A 170 5.37 -18.09 -11.50
N GLY A 171 4.14 -17.96 -10.99
CA GLY A 171 3.77 -18.36 -9.62
C GLY A 171 3.93 -17.27 -8.55
N SER A 172 4.43 -16.09 -8.88
CA SER A 172 4.64 -14.98 -7.93
C SER A 172 3.37 -14.28 -7.42
N GLN A 173 2.18 -14.71 -7.86
CA GLN A 173 0.88 -14.13 -7.44
C GLN A 173 0.56 -14.39 -5.96
N GLY A 174 1.03 -15.53 -5.43
CA GLY A 174 0.84 -15.91 -4.03
C GLY A 174 2.03 -15.61 -3.11
N ASP A 175 3.11 -15.01 -3.62
CA ASP A 175 4.34 -14.79 -2.85
C ASP A 175 4.12 -13.74 -1.74
N PRO A 176 4.20 -14.13 -0.45
CA PRO A 176 4.02 -13.20 0.66
C PRO A 176 5.06 -12.07 0.68
N SER A 177 6.24 -12.27 0.09
CA SER A 177 7.30 -11.25 0.01
C SER A 177 6.91 -10.09 -0.89
N LEU A 178 6.04 -10.31 -1.88
CA LEU A 178 5.55 -9.28 -2.80
C LEU A 178 4.25 -8.62 -2.32
N ALA A 179 3.70 -9.06 -1.18
CA ALA A 179 2.43 -8.56 -0.68
C ALA A 179 2.43 -7.05 -0.40
N SER A 180 3.57 -6.49 0.04
CA SER A 180 3.74 -5.04 0.22
C SER A 180 3.67 -4.32 -1.13
N PHE A 181 4.44 -4.81 -2.12
CA PHE A 181 4.45 -4.29 -3.48
C PHE A 181 3.06 -4.26 -4.13
N TYR A 182 2.34 -5.37 -4.13
CA TYR A 182 0.99 -5.41 -4.70
C TYR A 182 0.01 -4.46 -4.01
N SER A 183 0.19 -4.15 -2.72
CA SER A 183 -0.67 -3.19 -2.02
C SER A 183 -0.38 -1.72 -2.39
N GLN A 184 0.80 -1.43 -2.96
CA GLN A 184 1.18 -0.08 -3.37
C GLN A 184 0.92 0.20 -4.84
N MET A 185 0.98 -0.81 -5.72
CA MET A 185 0.78 -0.63 -7.15
C MET A 185 -0.51 0.10 -7.56
N PRO A 186 -1.68 -0.10 -6.91
CA PRO A 186 -2.87 0.69 -7.21
C PRO A 186 -2.64 2.21 -7.17
N LYS A 187 -1.74 2.69 -6.28
CA LYS A 187 -1.39 4.10 -6.16
C LYS A 187 -0.64 4.62 -7.38
N ALA A 188 0.31 3.85 -7.91
CA ALA A 188 1.00 4.20 -9.15
C ALA A 188 0.03 4.24 -10.34
N PHE A 189 -0.90 3.29 -10.43
CA PHE A 189 -1.91 3.32 -11.49
C PHE A 189 -2.81 4.53 -11.41
N ILE A 190 -3.30 4.87 -10.22
CA ILE A 190 -4.11 6.08 -10.03
C ILE A 190 -3.31 7.31 -10.44
N ALA A 191 -2.06 7.41 -10.00
CA ALA A 191 -1.20 8.51 -10.42
C ALA A 191 -1.04 8.56 -11.95
N ALA A 192 -0.79 7.43 -12.61
CA ALA A 192 -0.66 7.35 -14.06
C ALA A 192 -1.95 7.72 -14.80
N LEU A 193 -3.12 7.31 -14.29
CA LEU A 193 -4.43 7.63 -14.87
C LEU A 193 -4.79 9.10 -14.71
N GLU A 194 -4.58 9.68 -13.52
CA GLU A 194 -4.78 11.12 -13.25
C GLU A 194 -3.89 11.98 -14.15
N LEU A 195 -2.66 11.53 -14.41
CA LEU A 195 -1.73 12.17 -15.35
C LEU A 195 -2.01 11.82 -16.82
N ARG A 196 -2.97 10.92 -17.10
CA ARG A 196 -3.29 10.41 -18.45
C ARG A 196 -2.05 9.88 -19.19
N SER A 197 -1.12 9.26 -18.46
CA SER A 197 0.15 8.77 -19.00
C SER A 197 0.03 7.32 -19.44
N ALA A 198 -0.18 7.10 -20.74
CA ALA A 198 -0.25 5.77 -21.33
C ALA A 198 1.05 4.97 -21.14
N ASP A 199 2.19 5.61 -21.41
CA ASP A 199 3.51 5.03 -21.19
C ASP A 199 3.70 4.54 -19.73
N ALA A 200 3.27 5.33 -18.73
CA ALA A 200 3.37 4.90 -17.34
C ALA A 200 2.48 3.69 -17.06
N VAL A 201 1.25 3.66 -17.58
CA VAL A 201 0.37 2.49 -17.43
C VAL A 201 0.97 1.25 -18.09
N GLU A 202 1.49 1.36 -19.32
CA GLU A 202 2.12 0.25 -20.03
C GLU A 202 3.32 -0.31 -19.26
N ARG A 203 4.20 0.55 -18.74
CA ARG A 203 5.37 0.13 -17.94
C ARG A 203 4.97 -0.56 -16.64
N LEU A 204 4.00 -0.01 -15.91
CA LEU A 204 3.48 -0.63 -14.69
C LEU A 204 2.88 -2.02 -14.97
N CYS A 205 2.20 -2.18 -16.11
CA CYS A 205 1.66 -3.46 -16.54
C CYS A 205 2.76 -4.44 -16.98
N GLY A 206 3.79 -3.99 -17.70
CA GLY A 206 4.93 -4.82 -18.08
C GLY A 206 5.66 -5.45 -16.88
N GLY A 207 5.76 -4.71 -15.76
CA GLY A 207 6.32 -5.22 -14.51
C GLY A 207 5.39 -6.14 -13.72
N LEU A 208 4.07 -6.07 -13.98
CA LEU A 208 3.05 -6.83 -13.26
C LEU A 208 2.57 -8.07 -13.99
N LEU A 209 2.75 -8.17 -15.30
CA LEU A 209 2.31 -9.29 -16.11
C LEU A 209 3.46 -10.28 -16.31
N THR A 210 3.15 -11.57 -16.24
CA THR A 210 4.06 -12.58 -16.79
C THR A 210 4.13 -12.43 -18.31
N LYS A 211 5.22 -12.89 -18.95
CA LYS A 211 5.37 -12.84 -20.42
C LYS A 211 4.18 -13.48 -21.16
N GLY A 212 3.56 -14.51 -20.57
CA GLY A 212 2.39 -15.19 -21.13
C GLY A 212 1.06 -14.43 -20.94
N GLU A 213 0.92 -13.64 -19.87
CA GLU A 213 -0.24 -12.78 -19.65
C GLU A 213 -0.20 -11.54 -20.56
N ALA A 214 0.98 -10.93 -20.73
CA ALA A 214 1.17 -9.78 -21.60
C ALA A 214 0.82 -10.10 -23.06
N ALA A 215 1.16 -11.29 -23.55
CA ALA A 215 0.85 -11.75 -24.90
C ALA A 215 -0.66 -12.02 -25.15
N ARG A 216 -1.48 -12.10 -24.09
CA ARG A 216 -2.93 -12.33 -24.17
C ARG A 216 -3.74 -11.05 -24.12
N LEU A 217 -3.11 -9.89 -23.89
CA LEU A 217 -3.77 -8.59 -23.94
C LEU A 217 -3.84 -8.12 -25.39
N ASP A 218 -5.06 -7.90 -25.86
CA ASP A 218 -5.35 -7.44 -27.21
C ASP A 218 -5.14 -5.92 -27.34
N ALA A 219 -5.10 -5.40 -28.57
CA ALA A 219 -4.82 -3.97 -28.82
C ALA A 219 -5.79 -3.00 -28.11
N ASP A 220 -7.06 -3.40 -27.93
CA ASP A 220 -8.07 -2.59 -27.19
C ASP A 220 -7.80 -2.53 -25.67
N ALA A 221 -7.04 -3.49 -25.12
CA ALA A 221 -6.58 -3.49 -23.74
C ALA A 221 -5.31 -2.63 -23.53
N LEU A 222 -4.76 -2.02 -24.58
CA LEU A 222 -3.59 -1.13 -24.51
C LEU A 222 -3.98 0.34 -24.24
N THR A 223 -5.26 0.67 -24.13
CA THR A 223 -5.66 1.98 -23.59
C THR A 223 -5.35 2.03 -22.09
N PRO A 224 -4.98 3.19 -21.51
CA PRO A 224 -4.64 3.28 -20.08
C PRO A 224 -5.73 2.72 -19.15
N GLY A 225 -7.00 2.96 -19.50
CA GLY A 225 -8.15 2.40 -18.80
C GLY A 225 -8.31 0.90 -19.03
N GLY A 226 -8.06 0.41 -20.25
CA GLY A 226 -8.13 -1.00 -20.59
C GLY A 226 -7.02 -1.86 -19.98
N THR A 227 -5.81 -1.32 -19.85
CA THR A 227 -4.68 -2.04 -19.25
C THR A 227 -4.81 -2.09 -17.73
N PHE A 228 -5.26 -0.99 -17.12
CA PHE A 228 -5.64 -0.97 -15.71
C PHE A 228 -6.77 -1.98 -15.43
N ALA A 229 -7.80 -1.99 -16.27
CA ALA A 229 -8.89 -2.95 -16.19
C ALA A 229 -8.38 -4.39 -16.24
N ALA A 230 -7.57 -4.72 -17.24
CA ALA A 230 -6.98 -6.05 -17.37
C ALA A 230 -6.14 -6.45 -16.15
N MET A 231 -5.40 -5.53 -15.57
CA MET A 231 -4.55 -5.78 -14.41
C MET A 231 -5.36 -5.96 -13.12
N VAL A 232 -6.44 -5.20 -12.92
CA VAL A 232 -7.42 -5.46 -11.85
C VAL A 232 -8.00 -6.87 -11.97
N LEU A 233 -8.32 -7.31 -13.20
CA LEU A 233 -8.88 -8.64 -13.47
C LEU A 233 -7.85 -9.75 -13.27
N LEU A 234 -6.60 -9.55 -13.69
CA LEU A 234 -5.53 -10.53 -13.54
C LEU A 234 -4.98 -10.63 -12.11
N ARG A 235 -5.33 -9.69 -11.23
CA ARG A 235 -4.85 -9.65 -9.84
C ARG A 235 -5.99 -9.66 -8.82
N THR A 236 -7.21 -10.06 -9.21
CA THR A 236 -8.35 -10.21 -8.29
C THR A 236 -8.15 -11.30 -7.24
N ASP A 237 -7.28 -12.27 -7.54
CA ASP A 237 -6.87 -13.33 -6.63
C ASP A 237 -5.95 -12.82 -5.50
N THR A 238 -5.45 -11.58 -5.61
CA THR A 238 -4.60 -10.93 -4.61
C THR A 238 -5.44 -10.04 -3.68
N PRO A 239 -5.85 -10.50 -2.48
CA PRO A 239 -6.86 -9.81 -1.67
C PRO A 239 -6.42 -8.40 -1.22
N LYS A 240 -5.11 -8.20 -1.02
CA LYS A 240 -4.54 -6.88 -0.67
C LYS A 240 -4.63 -5.87 -1.81
N PHE A 241 -4.51 -6.31 -3.06
CA PHE A 241 -4.64 -5.46 -4.22
C PHE A 241 -6.08 -4.91 -4.32
N LEU A 242 -7.07 -5.80 -4.23
CA LEU A 242 -8.50 -5.43 -4.23
C LEU A 242 -8.90 -4.55 -3.05
N SER A 243 -8.44 -4.89 -1.83
CA SER A 243 -8.73 -4.08 -0.64
C SER A 243 -8.12 -2.68 -0.74
N SER A 244 -6.93 -2.57 -1.34
CA SER A 244 -6.30 -1.26 -1.56
C SER A 244 -7.11 -0.49 -2.59
N LEU A 245 -7.51 -1.12 -3.69
CA LEU A 245 -8.28 -0.49 -4.76
C LEU A 245 -9.64 0.05 -4.30
N ALA A 246 -10.34 -0.69 -3.43
CA ALA A 246 -11.61 -0.26 -2.85
C ALA A 246 -11.51 1.03 -2.01
N GLY A 247 -10.32 1.38 -1.50
CA GLY A 247 -10.09 2.64 -0.79
C GLY A 247 -10.08 3.88 -1.71
N PHE A 248 -10.00 3.71 -3.03
CA PHE A 248 -9.86 4.79 -4.00
C PHE A 248 -11.16 5.11 -4.76
N VAL A 249 -12.30 4.75 -4.19
CA VAL A 249 -13.63 5.06 -4.75
C VAL A 249 -13.81 6.55 -5.07
N HIS A 250 -13.15 7.46 -4.34
CA HIS A 250 -13.17 8.90 -4.64
C HIS A 250 -12.38 9.32 -5.90
N HIS A 251 -11.57 8.44 -6.48
CA HIS A 251 -10.93 8.63 -7.79
C HIS A 251 -11.79 8.03 -8.93
N ALA A 252 -13.06 7.71 -8.67
CA ALA A 252 -14.00 7.18 -9.66
C ALA A 252 -14.01 7.94 -11.01
N PRO A 253 -13.88 9.28 -11.08
CA PRO A 253 -13.78 9.98 -12.36
C PRO A 253 -12.55 9.59 -13.19
N ALA A 254 -11.40 9.39 -12.56
CA ALA A 254 -10.17 8.93 -13.24
C ALA A 254 -10.24 7.45 -13.61
N LEU A 255 -11.03 6.66 -12.88
CA LEU A 255 -11.26 5.24 -13.13
C LEU A 255 -12.41 4.96 -14.12
N ALA A 256 -13.29 5.95 -14.38
CA ALA A 256 -14.48 5.80 -15.22
C ALA A 256 -14.18 5.26 -16.63
N PRO A 257 -13.10 5.66 -17.32
CA PRO A 257 -12.74 5.09 -18.62
C PRO A 257 -12.37 3.60 -18.57
N ALA A 258 -11.97 3.06 -17.40
CA ALA A 258 -11.61 1.66 -17.22
C ALA A 258 -12.81 0.73 -16.98
N PHE A 259 -13.95 1.25 -16.51
CA PHE A 259 -15.11 0.41 -16.16
C PHE A 259 -15.75 -0.34 -17.33
N PRO A 260 -15.90 0.24 -18.54
CA PRO A 260 -16.41 -0.50 -19.69
C PRO A 260 -15.49 -1.67 -20.06
N VAL A 261 -14.17 -1.48 -19.98
CA VAL A 261 -13.18 -2.51 -20.30
C VAL A 261 -13.14 -3.60 -19.23
N LEU A 262 -13.27 -3.23 -17.94
CA LEU A 262 -13.43 -4.19 -16.84
C LEU A 262 -14.63 -5.13 -17.07
N ARG A 263 -15.76 -4.57 -17.50
CA ARG A 263 -16.98 -5.33 -17.78
C ARG A 263 -16.80 -6.27 -18.97
N GLN A 264 -16.18 -5.81 -20.06
CA GLN A 264 -15.92 -6.61 -21.25
C GLN A 264 -14.91 -7.74 -21.01
N LEU A 265 -13.80 -7.46 -20.31
CA LEU A 265 -12.78 -8.46 -20.02
C LEU A 265 -13.29 -9.51 -19.01
N ASN A 266 -14.13 -9.14 -18.03
CA ASN A 266 -14.79 -10.11 -17.14
C ASN A 266 -15.70 -11.10 -17.91
N GLN A 267 -16.39 -10.62 -18.93
CA GLN A 267 -17.22 -11.47 -19.82
C GLN A 267 -16.37 -12.41 -20.67
N ARG A 268 -15.20 -11.96 -21.13
CA ARG A 268 -14.28 -12.74 -21.98
C ARG A 268 -13.46 -13.79 -21.22
N LEU A 269 -13.12 -13.53 -19.96
CA LEU A 269 -12.34 -14.45 -19.13
C LEU A 269 -13.19 -15.58 -18.50
N HIS A 270 -14.40 -15.84 -19.00
CA HIS A 270 -15.26 -16.98 -18.64
C HIS A 270 -15.37 -17.26 -17.12
N GLY A 271 -15.59 -16.24 -16.29
CA GLY A 271 -15.90 -16.44 -14.88
C GLY A 271 -14.71 -16.87 -14.00
N VAL A 272 -13.47 -16.62 -14.43
CA VAL A 272 -12.27 -16.71 -13.55
C VAL A 272 -12.38 -15.77 -12.34
N LEU A 273 -13.28 -14.79 -12.42
CA LEU A 273 -13.44 -13.72 -11.45
C LEU A 273 -14.83 -13.84 -10.85
N ASP A 274 -14.94 -13.63 -9.54
CA ASP A 274 -16.22 -13.52 -8.87
C ASP A 274 -16.97 -12.28 -9.40
N PRO A 275 -18.02 -12.46 -10.21
CA PRO A 275 -18.75 -11.35 -10.82
C PRO A 275 -19.38 -10.43 -9.77
N ALA A 276 -19.67 -10.96 -8.57
CA ALA A 276 -20.22 -10.18 -7.47
C ALA A 276 -19.19 -9.21 -6.90
N ARG A 277 -17.90 -9.56 -6.84
CA ARG A 277 -16.83 -8.66 -6.37
C ARG A 277 -16.55 -7.52 -7.33
N ILE A 278 -16.54 -7.80 -8.63
CA ILE A 278 -16.37 -6.77 -9.67
C ILE A 278 -17.60 -5.86 -9.72
N ALA A 279 -18.82 -6.43 -9.67
CA ALA A 279 -20.05 -5.66 -9.61
C ALA A 279 -20.09 -4.78 -8.36
N THR A 280 -19.71 -5.30 -7.19
CA THR A 280 -19.65 -4.51 -5.94
C THR A 280 -18.63 -3.36 -6.04
N PHE A 281 -17.46 -3.60 -6.63
CA PHE A 281 -16.46 -2.56 -6.83
C PHE A 281 -16.94 -1.47 -7.80
N VAL A 282 -17.46 -1.86 -8.96
CA VAL A 282 -18.00 -0.94 -9.98
C VAL A 282 -19.20 -0.16 -9.42
N ASP A 283 -20.12 -0.82 -8.73
CA ASP A 283 -21.29 -0.18 -8.12
C ASP A 283 -20.91 0.77 -6.99
N SER A 284 -19.89 0.43 -6.20
CA SER A 284 -19.40 1.32 -5.13
C SER A 284 -18.68 2.54 -5.71
N ALA A 285 -17.91 2.34 -6.79
CA ALA A 285 -17.23 3.43 -7.48
C ALA A 285 -18.20 4.38 -8.22
N CYS A 286 -19.26 3.86 -8.82
CA CYS A 286 -20.25 4.68 -9.54
C CYS A 286 -21.23 5.45 -8.65
N ARG A 287 -21.33 5.12 -7.34
CA ARG A 287 -22.24 5.76 -6.38
C ARG A 287 -21.58 6.86 -5.53
N ALA A 288 -20.26 7.02 -5.62
CA ALA A 288 -19.49 8.00 -4.85
C ALA A 288 -19.11 9.22 -5.69
#